data_AF-A0A0A1PMY2-F1
#
_entry.id   AF-A0A0A1PMY2-F1
#
_cell.length_a   1.000
_cell.length_b   1.000
_cell.length_c   1.000
_cell.angle_alpha   90.00
_cell.angle_beta   90.00
_cell.angle_gamma   90.00
#
_symmetry.space_group_name_H-M   'P 1'
#
loop_
_entity.id
_entity.type
_entity.pdbx_description
1 polymer ?
#
loop_
_entity_poly.entity_id
_entity_poly.type
_entity_poly.pdbx_seq_one_letter_code
_entity_poly.pdbx_strand_id
1 'polypeptide(L)'
;MPSVAATYYDGVTAKRNAVQVSLHPEGLAIFAASGQPIAIWPYQEIRRIEGFAGAGLAVTLLKVPGSSAEPQLEIPDPVFASDLAARAPLTLTKGASARRERRAVVFWALAAIVSLIGLAFYGLPAIAGRLAPLVPAAAEIRLGAAMDPEIRRTFGRSSPLRTCVAPEGQRVLNELVGRFEQAAGLHVPLKVVVVDGPLVNAFALPGGYVYLFNGLLQKARGPDEAAGVLAHEIGHVKLRHGLRSVIQAGGLGFLLGTVFGDFAGGTAIILASRSLIQSAFSRDSERQADAFAIDLMLKAGGDPMGLARFFTDAAVADPGGFAWISSHPANAEREQAIRNALKDAAARRPALTPEQWTALRAICQKTE
;
A
#
# COMPACT_ATOMS: atom_id res chain seq x y z
N MET A 1 -52.89 25.48 39.68
CA MET A 1 -52.65 24.03 39.52
C MET A 1 -51.44 23.65 40.36
N PRO A 2 -51.36 22.43 40.93
CA PRO A 2 -50.20 22.04 41.73
C PRO A 2 -48.92 22.11 40.88
N SER A 3 -47.85 22.68 41.45
CA SER A 3 -46.53 22.68 40.85
C SER A 3 -45.67 21.60 41.48
N VAL A 4 -44.78 21.00 40.69
CA VAL A 4 -43.82 19.99 41.17
C VAL A 4 -42.39 20.45 40.90
N ALA A 5 -41.46 20.00 41.75
CA ALA A 5 -40.05 20.24 41.55
C ALA A 5 -39.55 19.45 40.33
N ALA A 6 -38.73 20.09 39.50
CA ALA A 6 -38.06 19.48 38.36
C ALA A 6 -36.64 20.04 38.21
N THR A 7 -35.82 19.35 37.41
CA THR A 7 -34.47 19.82 37.05
C THR A 7 -34.47 20.25 35.60
N TYR A 8 -34.05 21.50 35.34
CA TYR A 8 -33.99 22.11 34.02
C TYR A 8 -32.56 22.29 33.54
N TYR A 9 -32.31 21.89 32.29
CA TYR A 9 -31.08 22.11 31.54
C TYR A 9 -31.41 23.02 30.36
N ASP A 10 -30.70 24.14 30.25
CA ASP A 10 -30.98 25.20 29.27
C ASP A 10 -30.53 24.86 27.84
N GLY A 11 -29.79 23.76 27.65
CA GLY A 11 -29.23 23.37 26.34
C GLY A 11 -28.04 24.23 25.89
N VAL A 12 -27.59 25.17 26.71
CA VAL A 12 -26.40 26.02 26.45
C VAL A 12 -25.26 25.62 27.39
N THR A 13 -25.60 25.23 28.62
CA THR A 13 -24.67 24.81 29.66
C THR A 13 -25.08 23.45 30.22
N ALA A 14 -24.12 22.68 30.75
CA ALA A 14 -24.41 21.42 31.44
C ALA A 14 -24.91 21.63 32.89
N LYS A 15 -25.34 22.85 33.25
CA LYS A 15 -25.72 23.21 34.60
C LYS A 15 -27.13 22.73 34.93
N ARG A 16 -27.29 22.13 36.11
CA ARG A 16 -28.58 21.74 36.69
C ARG A 16 -29.24 22.96 37.34
N ASN A 17 -30.43 23.33 36.86
CA ASN A 17 -31.21 24.40 37.46
C ASN A 17 -32.46 23.81 38.12
N ALA A 18 -32.63 24.04 39.43
CA ALA A 18 -33.84 23.65 40.13
C ALA A 18 -34.99 24.56 39.72
N VAL A 19 -36.07 23.97 39.21
CA VAL A 19 -37.26 24.68 38.73
C VAL A 19 -38.53 24.08 39.32
N GLN A 20 -39.61 24.86 39.26
CA GLN A 20 -40.96 24.38 39.52
C GLN A 20 -41.70 24.30 38.20
N VAL A 21 -42.47 23.24 37.98
CA VAL A 21 -43.26 23.08 36.76
C VAL A 21 -44.73 22.86 37.08
N SER A 22 -45.61 23.40 36.25
CA SER A 22 -47.05 23.22 36.37
C SER A 22 -47.71 23.08 35.00
N LEU A 23 -48.83 22.35 34.97
CA LEU A 23 -49.62 22.18 33.76
C LEU A 23 -50.49 23.43 33.56
N HIS A 24 -50.28 24.15 32.46
CA HIS A 24 -51.06 25.31 32.03
C HIS A 24 -51.96 24.89 30.84
N PRO A 25 -53.10 25.57 30.57
CA PRO A 25 -53.91 25.29 29.38
C PRO A 25 -53.13 25.35 28.06
N GLU A 26 -52.14 26.26 27.98
CA GLU A 26 -51.36 26.51 26.76
C GLU A 26 -50.07 25.66 26.67
N GLY A 27 -49.66 24.98 27.75
CA GLY A 27 -48.42 24.20 27.75
C GLY A 27 -47.91 23.84 29.15
N LEU A 28 -46.71 23.27 29.21
CA LEU A 28 -45.99 23.03 30.45
C LEU A 28 -45.26 24.32 30.86
N ALA A 29 -45.72 24.96 31.94
CA ALA A 29 -45.11 26.18 32.46
C ALA A 29 -43.93 25.85 33.38
N ILE A 30 -42.81 26.55 33.20
CA ILE A 30 -41.56 26.37 33.93
C ILE A 30 -41.23 27.66 34.68
N PHE A 31 -40.97 27.54 35.98
CA PHE A 31 -40.68 28.65 36.88
C PHE A 31 -39.34 28.44 37.58
N ALA A 32 -38.59 29.51 37.80
CA ALA A 32 -37.43 29.47 38.67
C ALA A 32 -37.84 29.13 40.11
N ALA A 33 -36.89 28.68 40.94
CA ALA A 33 -37.14 28.46 42.36
C ALA A 33 -37.64 29.73 43.09
N SER A 34 -37.36 30.92 42.55
CA SER A 34 -37.86 32.21 43.02
C SER A 34 -39.31 32.53 42.61
N GLY A 35 -39.97 31.66 41.83
CA GLY A 35 -41.32 31.85 41.31
C GLY A 35 -41.41 32.66 40.01
N GLN A 36 -40.29 33.16 39.47
CA GLN A 36 -40.30 33.87 38.19
C GLN A 36 -40.54 32.92 37.01
N PRO A 37 -41.39 33.27 36.04
CA PRO A 37 -41.61 32.45 34.85
C PRO A 37 -40.33 32.40 33.99
N ILE A 38 -39.94 31.19 33.58
CA ILE A 38 -38.79 30.94 32.68
C ILE A 38 -39.31 30.75 31.25
N ALA A 39 -40.25 29.83 31.05
CA ALA A 39 -40.77 29.47 29.75
C ALA A 39 -42.12 28.73 29.87
N ILE A 40 -42.87 28.68 28.78
CA ILE A 40 -44.02 27.78 28.60
C ILE A 40 -43.73 26.93 27.37
N TRP A 41 -43.74 25.61 27.54
CA TRP A 41 -43.51 24.64 26.48
C TRP A 41 -44.83 24.16 25.89
N PRO A 42 -45.14 24.44 24.61
CA PRO A 42 -46.36 23.94 23.98
C PRO A 42 -46.39 22.41 24.01
N TYR A 43 -47.49 21.81 24.46
CA TYR A 43 -47.58 20.35 24.63
C TYR A 43 -47.20 19.57 23.35
N GLN A 44 -47.58 20.11 22.18
CA GLN A 44 -47.31 19.50 20.89
C GLN A 44 -45.82 19.45 20.51
N GLU A 45 -44.99 20.26 21.16
CA GLU A 45 -43.54 20.36 20.91
C GLU A 45 -42.71 19.55 21.91
N ILE A 46 -43.34 19.08 23.00
CA ILE A 46 -42.68 18.27 24.04
C ILE A 46 -42.45 16.85 23.51
N ARG A 47 -41.23 16.35 23.67
CA ARG A 47 -40.81 15.00 23.29
C ARG A 47 -40.23 14.26 24.49
N ARG A 48 -40.40 12.94 24.54
CA ARG A 48 -39.88 12.10 25.63
C ARG A 48 -38.43 11.68 25.35
N ILE A 49 -37.57 11.80 26.36
CA ILE A 49 -36.19 11.29 26.37
C ILE A 49 -36.20 9.87 26.98
N GLU A 50 -35.55 8.90 26.33
CA GLU A 50 -35.37 7.54 26.86
C GLU A 50 -34.20 7.48 27.86
N GLY A 51 -34.26 6.55 28.82
CA GLY A 51 -33.15 6.26 29.73
C GLY A 51 -33.10 7.07 31.03
N PHE A 52 -34.16 7.81 31.37
CA PHE A 52 -34.28 8.43 32.70
C PHE A 52 -34.43 7.35 33.78
N ALA A 53 -33.52 7.31 34.75
CA ALA A 53 -33.53 6.34 35.83
C ALA A 53 -34.54 6.76 36.92
N GLY A 54 -35.70 6.09 36.97
CA GLY A 54 -36.73 6.32 37.99
C GLY A 54 -38.15 6.17 37.45
N ALA A 55 -39.16 6.36 38.30
CA ALA A 55 -40.59 6.34 37.92
C ALA A 55 -41.08 7.67 37.30
N GLY A 56 -40.22 8.68 37.23
CA GLY A 56 -40.51 9.99 36.65
C GLY A 56 -40.36 10.04 35.12
N LEU A 57 -40.29 11.25 34.58
CA LEU A 57 -40.25 11.51 33.14
C LEU A 57 -39.20 12.56 32.79
N ALA A 58 -38.37 12.26 31.79
CA ALA A 58 -37.50 13.26 31.15
C ALA A 58 -38.09 13.68 29.80
N VAL A 59 -38.19 14.99 29.58
CA VAL A 59 -38.72 15.58 28.36
C VAL A 59 -37.78 16.63 27.78
N THR A 60 -37.86 16.83 26.47
CA THR A 60 -37.14 17.87 25.72
C THR A 60 -38.11 18.66 24.86
N LEU A 61 -37.77 19.90 24.53
CA LEU A 61 -38.48 20.69 23.53
C LEU A 61 -37.76 20.56 22.18
N LEU A 62 -38.50 20.24 21.12
CA LEU A 62 -37.94 20.24 19.75
C LEU A 62 -37.25 21.58 19.46
N LYS A 63 -36.07 21.48 18.84
CA LYS A 63 -35.15 22.59 18.59
C LYS A 63 -35.85 23.86 18.07
N VAL A 64 -35.86 24.91 18.90
CA VAL A 64 -36.25 26.27 18.50
C VAL A 64 -35.29 26.75 17.41
N PRO A 65 -35.76 27.38 16.32
CA PRO A 65 -34.89 27.96 15.29
C PRO A 65 -33.85 28.91 15.93
N GLY A 66 -32.56 28.59 15.77
CA GLY A 66 -31.45 29.40 16.32
C GLY A 66 -30.77 28.86 17.59
N SER A 67 -31.27 27.78 18.21
CA SER A 67 -30.58 27.16 19.36
C SER A 67 -29.48 26.18 18.95
N SER A 68 -28.37 26.10 19.70
CA SER A 68 -27.29 25.12 19.49
C SER A 68 -27.62 23.73 20.06
N ALA A 69 -28.45 23.64 21.11
CA ALA A 69 -28.92 22.36 21.66
C ALA A 69 -30.38 22.45 22.17
N GLU A 70 -30.96 21.29 22.48
CA GLU A 70 -32.34 21.19 22.96
C GLU A 70 -32.37 21.26 24.50
N PRO A 71 -33.19 22.14 25.10
CA PRO A 71 -33.32 22.22 26.54
C PRO A 71 -34.06 20.98 27.08
N GLN A 72 -33.67 20.51 28.27
CA GLN A 72 -34.18 19.29 28.86
C GLN A 72 -34.78 19.55 30.23
N LEU A 73 -35.80 18.76 30.58
CA LEU A 73 -36.46 18.82 31.87
C LEU A 73 -36.61 17.40 32.43
N GLU A 74 -36.10 17.18 33.63
CA GLU A 74 -36.27 15.95 34.39
C GLU A 74 -37.32 16.17 35.48
N ILE A 75 -38.43 15.44 35.41
CA ILE A 75 -39.56 15.51 36.34
C ILE A 75 -39.59 14.21 37.15
N PRO A 76 -39.18 14.21 38.43
CA PRO A 76 -39.15 13.00 39.25
C PRO A 76 -40.54 12.51 39.67
N ASP A 77 -41.54 13.40 39.70
CA ASP A 77 -42.89 13.09 40.19
C ASP A 77 -43.67 12.20 39.20
N PRO A 78 -44.04 10.96 39.60
CA PRO A 78 -44.67 10.00 38.69
C PRO A 78 -46.13 10.35 38.37
N VAL A 79 -46.84 11.05 39.27
CA VAL A 79 -48.24 11.44 39.05
C VAL A 79 -48.29 12.57 38.03
N PHE A 80 -47.44 13.59 38.23
CA PHE A 80 -47.30 14.69 37.28
C PHE A 80 -46.78 14.23 35.93
N ALA A 81 -45.84 13.29 35.91
CA ALA A 81 -45.36 12.67 34.68
C ALA A 81 -46.51 11.99 33.89
N SER A 82 -47.39 11.27 34.58
CA SER A 82 -48.58 10.65 33.98
C SER A 82 -49.56 11.71 33.44
N ASP A 83 -49.81 12.77 34.21
CA ASP A 83 -50.71 13.86 33.79
C ASP A 83 -50.17 14.65 32.58
N LEU A 84 -48.85 14.86 32.52
CA LEU A 84 -48.19 15.45 31.37
C LEU A 84 -48.27 14.53 30.14
N ALA A 85 -48.12 13.22 30.34
CA ALA A 85 -48.26 12.23 29.27
C ALA A 85 -49.67 12.14 28.69
N ALA A 86 -50.70 12.47 29.48
CA ALA A 86 -52.08 12.53 28.99
C ALA A 86 -52.35 13.78 28.12
N ARG A 87 -51.54 14.84 28.24
CA ARG A 87 -51.76 16.14 27.58
C ARG A 87 -50.79 16.42 26.43
N ALA A 88 -49.59 15.86 26.51
CA ALA A 88 -48.60 15.93 25.44
C ALA A 88 -48.56 14.61 24.66
N PRO A 89 -48.44 14.64 23.33
CA PRO A 89 -48.35 13.43 22.52
C PRO A 89 -47.08 12.61 22.83
N LEU A 90 -46.10 13.20 23.56
CA LEU A 90 -44.85 12.60 24.03
C LEU A 90 -44.18 11.67 23.00
N THR A 91 -44.28 12.02 21.72
CA THR A 91 -43.70 11.22 20.65
C THR A 91 -42.21 11.06 20.92
N LEU A 92 -41.70 9.83 20.85
CA LEU A 92 -40.31 9.53 21.13
C LEU A 92 -39.44 10.33 20.17
N THR A 93 -38.47 11.09 20.70
CA THR A 93 -37.32 11.55 19.92
C THR A 93 -36.50 10.32 19.54
N LYS A 94 -36.94 9.57 18.52
CA LYS A 94 -36.06 8.62 17.83
C LYS A 94 -34.91 9.47 17.31
N GLY A 95 -33.73 9.31 17.89
CA GLY A 95 -32.50 10.08 17.64
C GLY A 95 -32.12 10.20 16.16
N ALA A 96 -32.86 11.02 15.42
CA ALA A 96 -32.68 11.28 14.01
C ALA A 96 -31.43 12.13 13.80
N SER A 97 -31.12 13.06 14.74
CA SER A 97 -29.83 13.75 14.76
C SER A 97 -28.70 12.76 15.07
N ALA A 98 -28.85 11.90 16.10
CA ALA A 98 -27.83 10.90 16.45
C ALA A 98 -27.55 9.89 15.31
N ARG A 99 -28.58 9.47 14.56
CA ARG A 99 -28.40 8.61 13.37
C ARG A 99 -27.79 9.36 12.19
N ARG A 100 -28.15 10.63 11.97
CA ARG A 100 -27.59 11.46 10.90
C ARG A 100 -26.12 11.80 11.17
N GLU A 101 -25.78 12.14 12.41
CA GLU A 101 -24.40 12.37 12.86
C GLU A 101 -23.57 11.10 12.77
N ARG A 102 -24.08 9.94 13.23
CA ARG A 102 -23.40 8.65 13.05
C ARG A 102 -23.19 8.31 11.58
N ARG A 103 -24.17 8.55 10.70
CA ARG A 103 -24.03 8.35 9.24
C ARG A 103 -22.99 9.28 8.63
N ALA A 104 -22.92 10.54 9.06
CA ALA A 104 -21.90 11.48 8.62
C ALA A 104 -20.50 11.06 9.07
N VAL A 105 -20.34 10.63 10.33
CA VAL A 105 -19.07 10.11 10.85
C VAL A 105 -18.63 8.86 10.08
N VAL A 106 -19.54 7.90 9.86
CA VAL A 106 -19.25 6.69 9.07
C VAL A 106 -18.88 7.06 7.63
N PHE A 107 -19.61 7.99 7.00
CA PHE A 107 -19.29 8.46 5.66
C PHE A 107 -17.90 9.07 5.58
N TRP A 108 -17.55 9.99 6.49
CA TRP A 108 -16.22 10.62 6.50
C TRP A 108 -15.11 9.64 6.84
N ALA A 109 -15.36 8.67 7.72
CA ALA A 109 -14.41 7.59 7.99
C ALA A 109 -14.17 6.73 6.74
N LEU A 110 -15.23 6.35 6.02
CA LEU A 110 -15.11 5.61 4.75
C LEU A 110 -14.41 6.45 3.68
N ALA A 111 -14.75 7.74 3.56
CA ALA A 111 -14.10 8.65 2.61
C ALA A 111 -12.61 8.81 2.92
N ALA A 112 -12.23 8.90 4.20
CA ALA A 112 -10.83 8.94 4.62
C ALA A 112 -10.10 7.64 4.26
N ILE A 113 -10.70 6.48 4.50
CA ILE A 113 -10.13 5.18 4.11
C ILE A 113 -9.95 5.11 2.59
N VAL A 114 -10.97 5.46 1.81
CA VAL A 114 -10.89 5.48 0.34
C VAL A 114 -9.80 6.44 -0.13
N SER A 115 -9.68 7.62 0.49
CA SER A 115 -8.64 8.59 0.17
C SER A 115 -7.24 8.06 0.50
N LEU A 116 -7.06 7.37 1.63
CA LEU A 116 -5.78 6.77 2.01
C LEU A 116 -5.40 5.63 1.06
N ILE A 117 -6.36 4.79 0.67
CA ILE A 117 -6.16 3.75 -0.34
C ILE A 117 -5.77 4.39 -1.69
N GLY A 118 -6.51 5.41 -2.13
CA GLY A 118 -6.20 6.15 -3.35
C GLY A 118 -4.79 6.75 -3.33
N LEU A 119 -4.39 7.36 -2.22
CA LEU A 119 -3.05 7.89 -2.02
C LEU A 119 -1.99 6.79 -2.05
N ALA A 120 -2.21 5.66 -1.39
CA ALA A 120 -1.25 4.56 -1.33
C ALA A 120 -1.02 3.87 -2.69
N PHE A 121 -2.09 3.63 -3.44
CA PHE A 121 -2.04 2.88 -4.71
C PHE A 121 -1.86 3.73 -5.97
N TYR A 122 -2.20 5.02 -5.92
CA TYR A 122 -2.08 5.91 -7.09
C TYR A 122 -1.22 7.13 -6.79
N GLY A 123 -1.42 7.79 -5.64
CA GLY A 123 -0.68 9.01 -5.30
C GLY A 123 0.83 8.76 -5.09
N LEU A 124 1.20 7.84 -4.20
CA LEU A 124 2.60 7.54 -3.90
C LEU A 124 3.36 6.98 -5.12
N PRO A 125 2.83 6.03 -5.92
CA PRO A 125 3.47 5.62 -7.17
C PRO A 125 3.68 6.77 -8.15
N ALA A 126 2.68 7.65 -8.31
CA ALA A 126 2.77 8.79 -9.22
C ALA A 126 3.81 9.82 -8.78
N ILE A 127 3.98 10.01 -7.47
CA ILE A 127 5.04 10.86 -6.89
C ILE A 127 6.40 10.20 -7.08
N ALA A 128 6.54 8.92 -6.73
CA ALA A 128 7.80 8.18 -6.88
C ALA A 128 8.28 8.13 -8.34
N GLY A 129 7.36 7.94 -9.30
CA GLY A 129 7.65 7.97 -10.72
C GLY A 129 8.18 9.32 -11.22
N ARG A 130 7.75 10.44 -10.61
CA ARG A 130 8.24 11.79 -10.93
C ARG A 130 9.56 12.13 -10.24
N LEU A 131 9.77 11.64 -9.02
CA LEU A 131 10.97 11.92 -8.23
C LEU A 131 12.16 11.03 -8.63
N ALA A 132 11.92 9.76 -9.00
CA ALA A 132 13.00 8.84 -9.36
C ALA A 132 13.94 9.42 -10.43
N PRO A 133 13.48 9.97 -11.57
CA PRO A 133 14.36 10.59 -12.58
C PRO A 133 15.27 11.70 -12.04
N LEU A 134 14.89 12.39 -10.96
CA LEU A 134 15.66 13.48 -10.36
C LEU A 134 16.82 12.99 -9.49
N VAL A 135 16.82 11.72 -9.08
CA VAL A 135 17.90 11.14 -8.27
C VAL A 135 19.13 10.95 -9.15
N PRO A 136 20.30 11.53 -8.80
CA PRO A 136 21.52 11.37 -9.57
C PRO A 136 21.99 9.91 -9.62
N ALA A 137 22.59 9.49 -10.75
CA ALA A 137 23.11 8.13 -10.93
C ALA A 137 24.09 7.72 -9.82
N ALA A 138 24.99 8.62 -9.41
CA ALA A 138 25.93 8.36 -8.32
C ALA A 138 25.24 8.06 -6.97
N ALA A 139 24.13 8.75 -6.68
CA ALA A 139 23.35 8.51 -5.46
C ALA A 139 22.68 7.13 -5.51
N GLU A 140 22.15 6.76 -6.67
CA GLU A 140 21.54 5.45 -6.88
C GLU A 140 22.54 4.29 -6.78
N ILE A 141 23.75 4.45 -7.35
CA ILE A 141 24.85 3.48 -7.24
C ILE A 141 25.24 3.27 -5.77
N ARG A 142 25.39 4.36 -5.00
CA ARG A 142 25.69 4.26 -3.56
C ARG A 142 24.58 3.53 -2.80
N LEU A 143 23.32 3.80 -3.13
CA LEU A 143 22.19 3.11 -2.53
C LEU A 143 22.24 1.61 -2.80
N GLY A 144 22.41 1.19 -4.06
CA GLY A 144 22.55 -0.23 -4.41
C GLY A 144 23.70 -0.91 -3.67
N ALA A 145 24.86 -0.24 -3.59
CA ALA A 145 26.02 -0.74 -2.86
C ALA A 145 25.77 -0.88 -1.35
N ALA A 146 25.00 0.04 -0.75
CA ALA A 146 24.62 -0.03 0.66
C ALA A 146 23.62 -1.18 0.93
N MET A 147 22.81 -1.56 -0.05
CA MET A 147 21.82 -2.65 0.07
C MET A 147 22.43 -4.04 -0.11
N ASP A 148 23.50 -4.20 -0.88
CA ASP A 148 24.14 -5.51 -1.18
C ASP A 148 24.43 -6.38 0.07
N PRO A 149 25.03 -5.86 1.16
CA PRO A 149 25.26 -6.65 2.36
C PRO A 149 23.98 -7.18 3.00
N GLU A 150 22.91 -6.38 3.01
CA GLU A 150 21.63 -6.78 3.60
C GLU A 150 20.93 -7.84 2.76
N ILE A 151 21.00 -7.70 1.43
CA ILE A 151 20.48 -8.69 0.50
C ILE A 151 21.19 -10.04 0.66
N ARG A 152 22.52 -10.03 0.74
CA ARG A 152 23.33 -11.24 0.96
C ARG A 152 23.03 -11.91 2.30
N ARG A 153 22.76 -11.14 3.36
CA ARG A 153 22.33 -11.69 4.65
C ARG A 153 20.92 -12.28 4.60
N THR A 154 19.99 -11.60 3.94
CA THR A 154 18.59 -12.02 3.89
C THR A 154 18.42 -13.33 3.14
N PHE A 155 19.12 -13.52 2.02
CA PHE A 155 19.08 -14.77 1.26
C PHE A 155 20.13 -15.80 1.70
N GLY A 156 21.18 -15.35 2.39
CA GLY A 156 22.20 -16.21 2.98
C GLY A 156 21.71 -16.82 4.28
N ARG A 157 21.16 -18.04 4.22
CA ARG A 157 20.55 -18.76 5.36
C ARG A 157 21.40 -18.71 6.64
N SER A 158 22.47 -19.52 6.70
CA SER A 158 23.37 -19.62 7.85
C SER A 158 24.68 -18.84 7.66
N SER A 159 24.95 -18.41 6.43
CA SER A 159 26.10 -17.60 6.03
C SER A 159 25.70 -16.67 4.88
N PRO A 160 26.34 -15.50 4.72
CA PRO A 160 26.05 -14.59 3.62
C PRO A 160 26.13 -15.28 2.26
N LEU A 161 25.21 -14.92 1.36
CA LEU A 161 25.10 -15.51 0.04
C LEU A 161 26.42 -15.33 -0.75
N ARG A 162 27.05 -16.47 -1.10
CA ARG A 162 28.34 -16.52 -1.80
C ARG A 162 28.16 -16.17 -3.27
N THR A 163 29.08 -15.39 -3.82
CA THR A 163 29.16 -15.17 -5.27
C THR A 163 29.92 -16.32 -5.94
N CYS A 164 29.36 -16.82 -7.04
CA CYS A 164 29.96 -17.83 -7.89
C CYS A 164 30.92 -17.16 -8.88
N VAL A 165 32.13 -17.68 -8.99
CA VAL A 165 33.24 -17.02 -9.71
C VAL A 165 34.12 -18.01 -10.49
N ALA A 166 33.61 -19.20 -10.86
CA ALA A 166 34.41 -20.13 -11.64
C ALA A 166 34.85 -19.46 -12.97
N PRO A 167 36.14 -19.51 -13.35
CA PRO A 167 36.71 -18.59 -14.35
C PRO A 167 36.00 -18.60 -15.70
N GLU A 168 35.70 -19.79 -16.23
CA GLU A 168 35.04 -19.92 -17.54
C GLU A 168 33.61 -19.39 -17.52
N GLY A 169 32.82 -19.77 -16.51
CA GLY A 169 31.47 -19.27 -16.33
C GLY A 169 31.43 -17.76 -16.10
N GLN A 170 32.38 -17.23 -15.32
CA GLN A 170 32.51 -15.79 -15.09
C GLN A 170 32.88 -15.03 -16.36
N ARG A 171 33.77 -15.58 -17.20
CA ARG A 171 34.10 -14.99 -18.51
C ARG A 171 32.86 -14.92 -19.40
N VAL A 172 32.11 -16.02 -19.51
CA VAL A 172 30.87 -16.07 -20.30
C VAL A 172 29.83 -15.08 -19.78
N LEU A 173 29.65 -14.99 -18.45
CA LEU A 173 28.76 -14.01 -17.85
C LEU A 173 29.18 -12.59 -18.23
N ASN A 174 30.46 -12.25 -18.11
CA ASN A 174 30.98 -10.92 -18.44
C ASN A 174 30.78 -10.60 -19.93
N GLU A 175 31.00 -11.55 -20.83
CA GLU A 175 30.76 -11.39 -22.27
C GLU A 175 29.28 -11.10 -22.57
N LEU A 176 28.36 -11.86 -21.96
CA LEU A 176 26.92 -11.65 -22.12
C LEU A 176 26.50 -10.28 -21.58
N VAL A 177 26.92 -9.94 -20.36
CA VAL A 177 26.58 -8.67 -19.69
C VAL A 177 27.16 -7.48 -20.46
N GLY A 178 28.39 -7.58 -20.96
CA GLY A 178 29.00 -6.53 -21.77
C GLY A 178 28.22 -6.23 -23.05
N ARG A 179 27.73 -7.26 -23.76
CA ARG A 179 26.87 -7.07 -24.93
C ARG A 179 25.55 -6.39 -24.56
N PHE A 180 24.92 -6.82 -23.47
CA PHE A 180 23.67 -6.23 -22.99
C PHE A 180 23.86 -4.78 -22.56
N GLU A 181 24.93 -4.48 -21.80
CA GLU A 181 25.23 -3.12 -21.34
C GLU A 181 25.45 -2.14 -22.51
N GLN A 182 26.18 -2.56 -23.54
CA GLN A 182 26.39 -1.77 -24.76
C GLN A 182 25.09 -1.46 -25.51
N ALA A 183 24.14 -2.41 -25.54
CA ALA A 183 22.86 -2.25 -26.25
C ALA A 183 21.77 -1.57 -25.40
N ALA A 184 21.85 -1.62 -24.08
CA ALA A 184 20.80 -1.19 -23.16
C ALA A 184 20.71 0.35 -22.95
N GLY A 185 21.80 1.08 -23.26
CA GLY A 185 21.87 2.54 -23.08
C GLY A 185 21.58 2.98 -21.65
N LEU A 186 22.17 2.31 -20.65
CA LEU A 186 21.88 2.52 -19.24
C LEU A 186 22.45 3.85 -18.70
N HIS A 187 21.86 4.35 -17.62
CA HIS A 187 22.32 5.54 -16.89
C HIS A 187 23.26 5.19 -15.72
N VAL A 188 23.44 3.89 -15.45
CA VAL A 188 24.31 3.32 -14.42
C VAL A 188 25.02 2.10 -15.01
N PRO A 189 26.25 1.77 -14.57
CA PRO A 189 26.92 0.55 -15.00
C PRO A 189 26.23 -0.68 -14.43
N LEU A 190 26.29 -1.81 -15.13
CA LEU A 190 25.78 -3.08 -14.63
C LEU A 190 26.78 -3.77 -13.69
N LYS A 191 26.24 -4.32 -12.60
CA LYS A 191 26.95 -5.23 -11.70
C LYS A 191 26.12 -6.50 -11.52
N VAL A 192 26.27 -7.41 -12.47
CA VAL A 192 25.58 -8.69 -12.48
C VAL A 192 26.42 -9.71 -11.71
N VAL A 193 25.81 -10.39 -10.74
CA VAL A 193 26.46 -11.44 -9.95
C VAL A 193 25.63 -12.70 -9.96
N VAL A 194 26.29 -13.85 -10.16
CA VAL A 194 25.68 -15.15 -9.90
C VAL A 194 25.91 -15.53 -8.46
N VAL A 195 24.87 -15.96 -7.78
CA VAL A 195 24.90 -16.27 -6.35
C VAL A 195 24.51 -17.72 -6.09
N ASP A 196 25.22 -18.32 -5.14
CA ASP A 196 25.07 -19.73 -4.77
C ASP A 196 23.85 -19.93 -3.87
N GLY A 197 22.69 -20.10 -4.50
CA GLY A 197 21.43 -20.34 -3.82
C GLY A 197 20.51 -21.24 -4.66
N PRO A 198 19.75 -22.16 -4.02
CA PRO A 198 18.90 -23.11 -4.72
C PRO A 198 17.59 -22.48 -5.23
N LEU A 199 17.28 -21.24 -4.84
CA LEU A 199 16.08 -20.54 -5.29
C LEU A 199 16.16 -20.31 -6.80
N VAL A 200 15.05 -20.56 -7.50
CA VAL A 200 14.90 -20.10 -8.88
C VAL A 200 14.48 -18.63 -8.84
N ASN A 201 15.47 -17.75 -8.81
CA ASN A 201 15.24 -16.31 -8.72
C ASN A 201 16.27 -15.46 -9.46
N ALA A 202 15.86 -14.25 -9.79
CA ALA A 202 16.71 -13.13 -10.18
C ALA A 202 16.05 -11.83 -9.70
N PHE A 203 16.82 -10.79 -9.44
CA PHE A 203 16.24 -9.46 -9.20
C PHE A 203 17.30 -8.37 -9.39
N ALA A 204 16.84 -7.16 -9.69
CA ALA A 204 17.66 -5.96 -9.73
C ALA A 204 17.49 -5.07 -8.49
N LEU A 205 18.60 -4.48 -8.03
CA LEU A 205 18.60 -3.38 -7.07
C LEU A 205 18.83 -2.04 -7.80
N PRO A 206 18.50 -0.89 -7.17
CA PRO A 206 18.93 0.41 -7.65
C PRO A 206 20.44 0.45 -7.92
N GLY A 207 20.86 1.20 -8.94
CA GLY A 207 22.29 1.43 -9.19
C GLY A 207 22.97 0.33 -9.99
N GLY A 208 22.21 -0.55 -10.63
CA GLY A 208 22.71 -1.50 -11.64
C GLY A 208 23.12 -2.87 -11.11
N TYR A 209 22.94 -3.14 -9.82
CA TYR A 209 23.15 -4.48 -9.26
C TYR A 209 22.06 -5.43 -9.74
N VAL A 210 22.45 -6.57 -10.29
CA VAL A 210 21.52 -7.63 -10.70
C VAL A 210 22.01 -8.96 -10.13
N TYR A 211 21.12 -9.67 -9.45
CA TYR A 211 21.38 -10.96 -8.86
C TYR A 211 20.75 -12.05 -9.72
N LEU A 212 21.54 -13.07 -10.07
CA LEU A 212 21.08 -14.28 -10.74
C LEU A 212 21.37 -15.47 -9.84
N PHE A 213 20.36 -16.23 -9.43
CA PHE A 213 20.58 -17.36 -8.54
C PHE A 213 21.00 -18.59 -9.34
N ASN A 214 21.93 -19.38 -8.79
CA ASN A 214 22.33 -20.65 -9.40
C ASN A 214 21.12 -21.57 -9.65
N GLY A 215 20.15 -21.61 -8.73
CA GLY A 215 18.91 -22.36 -8.91
C GLY A 215 18.16 -22.00 -10.20
N LEU A 216 18.19 -20.73 -10.62
CA LEU A 216 17.63 -20.31 -11.91
C LEU A 216 18.41 -20.89 -13.09
N LEU A 217 19.75 -20.78 -13.07
CA LEU A 217 20.60 -21.35 -14.11
C LEU A 217 20.46 -22.88 -14.24
N GLN A 218 20.26 -23.58 -13.13
CA GLN A 218 20.06 -25.03 -13.14
C GLN A 218 18.67 -25.45 -13.63
N LYS A 219 17.67 -24.57 -13.48
CA LYS A 219 16.28 -24.87 -13.86
C LYS A 219 15.94 -24.42 -15.28
N ALA A 220 16.60 -23.39 -15.79
CA ALA A 220 16.45 -22.93 -17.16
C ALA A 220 16.78 -24.06 -18.15
N ARG A 221 15.91 -24.27 -19.15
CA ARG A 221 16.08 -25.33 -20.15
C ARG A 221 17.06 -24.96 -21.26
N GLY A 222 17.36 -23.67 -21.40
CA GLY A 222 18.32 -23.18 -22.38
C GLY A 222 18.87 -21.79 -22.07
N PRO A 223 19.90 -21.35 -22.79
CA PRO A 223 20.58 -20.08 -22.53
C PRO A 223 19.67 -18.86 -22.74
N ASP A 224 18.73 -18.92 -23.68
CA ASP A 224 17.81 -17.83 -23.96
C ASP A 224 16.78 -17.59 -22.84
N GLU A 225 16.45 -18.62 -22.04
CA GLU A 225 15.58 -18.43 -20.86
C GLU A 225 16.31 -17.63 -19.78
N ALA A 226 17.54 -18.02 -19.44
CA ALA A 226 18.34 -17.30 -18.47
C ALA A 226 18.71 -15.88 -18.96
N ALA A 227 19.07 -15.74 -20.24
CA ALA A 227 19.35 -14.44 -20.85
C ALA A 227 18.10 -13.55 -20.93
N GLY A 228 16.92 -14.14 -21.18
CA GLY A 228 15.64 -13.42 -21.15
C GLY A 228 15.30 -12.88 -19.78
N VAL A 229 15.45 -13.69 -18.72
CA VAL A 229 15.28 -13.20 -17.34
C VAL A 229 16.29 -12.12 -17.01
N LEU A 230 17.57 -12.28 -17.39
CA LEU A 230 18.57 -11.24 -17.18
C LEU A 230 18.22 -9.93 -17.92
N ALA A 231 17.78 -10.01 -19.16
CA ALA A 231 17.35 -8.86 -19.95
C ALA A 231 16.13 -8.15 -19.31
N HIS A 232 15.20 -8.92 -18.74
CA HIS A 232 14.07 -8.42 -17.97
C HIS A 232 14.50 -7.64 -16.73
N GLU A 233 15.43 -8.19 -15.93
CA GLU A 233 15.98 -7.49 -14.77
C GLU A 233 16.73 -6.21 -15.14
N ILE A 234 17.46 -6.21 -16.26
CA ILE A 234 18.10 -5.00 -16.79
C ILE A 234 17.05 -3.97 -17.21
N GLY A 235 15.87 -4.40 -17.68
CA GLY A 235 14.72 -3.52 -17.91
C GLY A 235 14.27 -2.80 -16.63
N HIS A 236 14.19 -3.50 -15.50
CA HIS A 236 13.90 -2.88 -14.21
C HIS A 236 14.97 -1.87 -13.78
N VAL A 237 16.26 -2.13 -14.06
CA VAL A 237 17.34 -1.16 -13.86
C VAL A 237 17.14 0.06 -14.75
N LYS A 238 17.00 -0.14 -16.07
CA LYS A 238 16.85 0.94 -17.06
C LYS A 238 15.72 1.89 -16.70
N LEU A 239 14.58 1.33 -16.28
CA LEU A 239 13.35 2.06 -15.97
C LEU A 239 13.26 2.50 -14.50
N ARG A 240 14.28 2.19 -13.70
CA ARG A 240 14.42 2.57 -12.29
C ARG A 240 13.25 2.09 -11.43
N HIS A 241 12.68 0.92 -11.77
CA HIS A 241 11.53 0.36 -11.05
C HIS A 241 11.87 0.09 -9.59
N GLY A 242 13.03 -0.49 -9.29
CA GLY A 242 13.48 -0.72 -7.92
C GLY A 242 13.60 0.58 -7.12
N LEU A 243 14.19 1.64 -7.71
CA LEU A 243 14.31 2.93 -7.05
C LEU A 243 12.93 3.54 -6.75
N ARG A 244 11.98 3.45 -7.70
CA ARG A 244 10.60 3.91 -7.48
C ARG A 244 9.93 3.16 -6.31
N SER A 245 10.09 1.83 -6.25
CA SER A 245 9.55 1.01 -5.16
C SER A 245 10.13 1.43 -3.81
N VAL A 246 11.44 1.67 -3.74
CA VAL A 246 12.09 2.10 -2.50
C VAL A 246 11.64 3.51 -2.09
N ILE A 247 11.53 4.47 -3.02
CA ILE A 247 11.02 5.82 -2.73
C ILE A 247 9.56 5.75 -2.25
N GLN A 248 8.73 4.90 -2.86
CA GLN A 248 7.35 4.69 -2.45
C GLN A 248 7.25 4.15 -1.02
N ALA A 249 8.10 3.20 -0.64
CA ALA A 249 8.11 2.61 0.69
C ALA A 249 8.74 3.51 1.76
N GLY A 250 9.82 4.22 1.42
CA GLY A 250 10.58 5.06 2.36
C GLY A 250 10.12 6.52 2.47
N GLY A 251 9.34 7.00 1.50
CA GLY A 251 8.85 8.38 1.47
C GLY A 251 9.95 9.43 1.27
N LEU A 252 9.62 10.69 1.57
CA LEU A 252 10.51 11.83 1.30
C LEU A 252 11.80 11.81 2.13
N GLY A 253 11.74 11.36 3.39
CA GLY A 253 12.92 11.27 4.26
C GLY A 253 13.98 10.30 3.71
N PHE A 254 13.54 9.15 3.20
CA PHE A 254 14.43 8.18 2.56
C PHE A 254 15.06 8.75 1.27
N LEU A 255 14.25 9.42 0.45
CA LEU A 255 14.72 10.05 -0.79
C LEU A 255 15.81 11.09 -0.51
N LEU A 256 15.61 11.96 0.48
CA LEU A 256 16.60 12.96 0.87
C LEU A 256 17.89 12.30 1.38
N GLY A 257 17.79 11.28 2.24
CA GLY A 257 18.95 10.50 2.68
C GLY A 257 19.73 9.86 1.54
N THR A 258 19.03 9.36 0.50
CA THR A 258 19.66 8.80 -0.71
C THR A 258 20.44 9.86 -1.48
N VAL A 259 19.85 11.03 -1.71
CA VAL A 259 20.45 12.12 -2.49
C VAL A 259 21.66 12.70 -1.76
N PHE A 260 21.51 13.03 -0.48
CA PHE A 260 22.55 13.69 0.32
C PHE A 260 23.56 12.73 0.95
N GLY A 261 23.31 11.41 0.88
CA GLY A 261 24.20 10.39 1.46
C GLY A 261 24.08 10.28 2.99
N ASP A 262 23.13 11.00 3.59
CA ASP A 262 22.82 10.96 5.02
C ASP A 262 21.76 9.90 5.30
N PHE A 263 22.11 8.63 5.08
CA PHE A 263 21.28 7.52 5.52
C PHE A 263 21.37 7.47 7.06
N ALA A 264 20.53 8.24 7.75
CA ALA A 264 20.55 8.42 9.22
C ALA A 264 20.27 7.15 10.06
N GLY A 265 20.51 5.94 9.53
CA GLY A 265 20.54 4.68 10.26
C GLY A 265 20.49 3.47 9.32
N GLY A 266 21.21 2.40 9.67
CA GLY A 266 21.16 1.11 8.95
C GLY A 266 19.73 0.54 8.81
N THR A 267 18.81 0.94 9.68
CA THR A 267 17.38 0.62 9.62
C THR A 267 16.72 1.04 8.30
N ALA A 268 17.08 2.21 7.75
CA ALA A 268 16.48 2.69 6.49
C ALA A 268 16.88 1.79 5.31
N ILE A 269 18.14 1.35 5.27
CA ILE A 269 18.63 0.39 4.27
C ILE A 269 17.97 -0.98 4.46
N ILE A 270 17.81 -1.45 5.69
CA ILE A 270 17.10 -2.71 5.97
C ILE A 270 15.66 -2.66 5.45
N LEU A 271 14.93 -1.57 5.71
CA LEU A 271 13.56 -1.39 5.23
C LEU A 271 13.50 -1.30 3.70
N ALA A 272 14.41 -0.58 3.07
CA ALA A 272 14.52 -0.50 1.61
C ALA A 272 14.77 -1.88 0.98
N SER A 273 15.71 -2.64 1.52
CA SER A 273 16.05 -3.99 1.04
C SER A 273 14.88 -4.94 1.17
N ARG A 274 14.21 -4.95 2.34
CA ARG A 274 13.01 -5.75 2.57
C ARG A 274 11.87 -5.38 1.64
N SER A 275 11.66 -4.08 1.42
CA SER A 275 10.62 -3.60 0.49
C SER A 275 10.84 -4.13 -0.93
N LEU A 276 12.09 -4.20 -1.41
CA LEU A 276 12.36 -4.77 -2.74
C LEU A 276 12.13 -6.27 -2.79
N ILE A 277 12.64 -7.00 -1.80
CA ILE A 277 12.47 -8.46 -1.72
C ILE A 277 10.99 -8.86 -1.67
N GLN A 278 10.18 -8.06 -0.98
CA GLN A 278 8.74 -8.30 -0.80
C GLN A 278 7.88 -7.62 -1.86
N SER A 279 8.46 -6.76 -2.72
CA SER A 279 7.68 -6.07 -3.73
C SER A 279 7.30 -7.02 -4.87
N ALA A 280 6.02 -7.03 -5.19
CA ALA A 280 5.56 -7.40 -6.52
C ALA A 280 5.50 -6.13 -7.36
N PHE A 281 6.12 -6.14 -8.53
CA PHE A 281 6.04 -4.99 -9.42
C PHE A 281 4.64 -4.85 -10.01
N SER A 282 4.27 -3.62 -10.35
CA SER A 282 2.99 -3.35 -11.01
C SER A 282 2.94 -4.03 -12.38
N ARG A 283 1.74 -4.38 -12.86
CA ARG A 283 1.56 -4.95 -14.21
C ARG A 283 2.14 -4.06 -15.31
N ASP A 284 2.10 -2.74 -15.12
CA ASP A 284 2.66 -1.79 -16.07
C ASP A 284 4.19 -1.81 -16.07
N SER A 285 4.80 -1.88 -14.88
CA SER A 285 6.26 -2.06 -14.73
C SER A 285 6.74 -3.35 -15.38
N GLU A 286 6.03 -4.45 -15.20
CA GLU A 286 6.34 -5.73 -15.83
C GLU A 286 6.24 -5.64 -17.36
N ARG A 287 5.16 -5.04 -17.90
CA ARG A 287 5.01 -4.82 -19.36
C ARG A 287 6.13 -3.98 -19.95
N GLN A 288 6.55 -2.92 -19.25
CA GLN A 288 7.66 -2.08 -19.71
C GLN A 288 9.01 -2.83 -19.66
N ALA A 289 9.24 -3.64 -18.63
CA ALA A 289 10.45 -4.47 -18.51
C ALA A 289 10.48 -5.57 -19.59
N ASP A 290 9.36 -6.23 -19.89
CA ASP A 290 9.24 -7.20 -20.99
C ASP A 290 9.56 -6.56 -22.34
N ALA A 291 8.94 -5.41 -22.64
CA ALA A 291 9.14 -4.71 -23.89
C ALA A 291 10.61 -4.31 -24.08
N PHE A 292 11.26 -3.86 -23.00
CA PHE A 292 12.68 -3.56 -23.00
C PHE A 292 13.54 -4.83 -23.18
N ALA A 293 13.21 -5.93 -22.51
CA ALA A 293 13.93 -7.19 -22.62
C ALA A 293 13.90 -7.75 -24.05
N ILE A 294 12.74 -7.66 -24.72
CA ILE A 294 12.58 -8.06 -26.12
C ILE A 294 13.52 -7.23 -27.01
N ASP A 295 13.45 -5.90 -26.91
CA ASP A 295 14.29 -4.99 -27.70
C ASP A 295 15.78 -5.23 -27.44
N LEU A 296 16.16 -5.41 -26.17
CA LEU A 296 17.54 -5.65 -25.75
C LEU A 296 18.08 -6.96 -26.36
N MET A 297 17.33 -8.05 -26.25
CA MET A 297 17.74 -9.35 -26.78
C MET A 297 17.81 -9.35 -28.31
N LEU A 298 16.89 -8.66 -28.99
CA LEU A 298 16.93 -8.51 -30.45
C LEU A 298 18.16 -7.73 -30.91
N LYS A 299 18.60 -6.71 -30.15
CA LYS A 299 19.79 -5.90 -30.46
C LYS A 299 21.10 -6.58 -30.09
N ALA A 300 21.16 -7.24 -28.94
CA ALA A 300 22.39 -7.78 -28.38
C ALA A 300 22.63 -9.27 -28.67
N GLY A 301 21.65 -9.93 -29.32
CA GLY A 301 21.68 -11.36 -29.61
C GLY A 301 20.95 -12.18 -28.53
N GLY A 302 20.06 -13.06 -28.99
CA GLY A 302 19.21 -13.90 -28.16
C GLY A 302 17.85 -14.14 -28.81
N ASP A 303 17.14 -15.15 -28.33
CA ASP A 303 15.73 -15.38 -28.67
C ASP A 303 14.83 -14.90 -27.51
N PRO A 304 14.09 -13.78 -27.65
CA PRO A 304 13.21 -13.28 -26.59
C PRO A 304 12.07 -14.23 -26.23
N MET A 305 11.79 -15.23 -27.08
CA MET A 305 10.86 -16.31 -26.75
C MET A 305 11.36 -17.14 -25.55
N GLY A 306 12.66 -17.08 -25.22
CA GLY A 306 13.20 -17.65 -23.99
C GLY A 306 12.51 -17.12 -22.74
N LEU A 307 12.23 -15.81 -22.66
CA LEU A 307 11.50 -15.22 -21.54
C LEU A 307 10.06 -15.78 -21.45
N ALA A 308 9.37 -15.87 -22.59
CA ALA A 308 8.04 -16.47 -22.67
C ALA A 308 8.02 -17.94 -22.24
N ARG A 309 8.99 -18.75 -22.71
CA ARG A 309 9.14 -20.15 -22.31
C ARG A 309 9.39 -20.28 -20.81
N PHE A 310 10.24 -19.42 -20.25
CA PHE A 310 10.51 -19.41 -18.82
C PHE A 310 9.24 -19.14 -18.00
N PHE A 311 8.38 -18.20 -18.42
CA PHE A 311 7.07 -17.99 -17.77
C PHE A 311 6.22 -19.25 -17.76
N THR A 312 6.07 -19.90 -18.92
CA THR A 312 5.26 -21.12 -19.05
C THR A 312 5.82 -22.23 -18.17
N ASP A 313 7.13 -22.47 -18.22
CA ASP A 313 7.79 -23.54 -17.48
C ASP A 313 7.72 -23.31 -15.96
N ALA A 314 7.91 -22.07 -15.53
CA ALA A 314 7.81 -21.69 -14.13
C ALA A 314 6.37 -21.76 -13.60
N ALA A 315 5.36 -21.47 -14.43
CA ALA A 315 3.95 -21.62 -14.06
C ALA A 315 3.50 -23.09 -13.96
N VAL A 316 4.07 -23.97 -14.79
CA VAL A 316 3.75 -25.42 -14.80
C VAL A 316 4.41 -26.17 -13.65
N ALA A 317 5.55 -25.70 -13.14
CA ALA A 317 6.44 -26.48 -12.28
C ALA A 317 6.24 -26.32 -10.75
N ASP A 318 5.08 -25.81 -10.27
CA ASP A 318 4.53 -25.77 -8.88
C ASP A 318 4.23 -24.33 -8.36
N PRO A 319 3.04 -24.03 -7.80
CA PRO A 319 2.69 -22.72 -7.22
C PRO A 319 3.56 -22.23 -6.03
N GLY A 320 4.56 -23.00 -5.57
CA GLY A 320 5.55 -22.58 -4.55
C GLY A 320 7.02 -22.65 -4.98
N GLY A 321 7.33 -23.12 -6.20
CA GLY A 321 8.70 -23.50 -6.60
C GLY A 321 9.57 -22.38 -7.19
N PHE A 322 8.96 -21.34 -7.76
CA PHE A 322 9.65 -20.24 -8.44
C PHE A 322 9.47 -18.92 -7.68
N ALA A 323 10.44 -18.56 -6.85
CA ALA A 323 10.43 -17.28 -6.13
C ALA A 323 10.33 -16.07 -7.08
N TRP A 324 10.85 -16.20 -8.31
CA TRP A 324 10.78 -15.15 -9.32
C TRP A 324 9.35 -14.81 -9.76
N ILE A 325 8.45 -15.81 -9.91
CA ILE A 325 7.06 -15.54 -10.30
C ILE A 325 6.30 -14.78 -9.19
N SER A 326 6.69 -14.97 -7.93
CA SER A 326 6.06 -14.25 -6.81
C SER A 326 6.32 -12.74 -6.87
N SER A 327 7.51 -12.31 -7.30
CA SER A 327 7.82 -10.88 -7.51
C SER A 327 7.49 -10.38 -8.92
N HIS A 328 7.47 -11.28 -9.90
CA HIS A 328 7.17 -11.01 -11.32
C HIS A 328 6.00 -11.89 -11.81
N PRO A 329 4.74 -11.54 -11.48
CA PRO A 329 3.60 -12.35 -11.86
C PRO A 329 3.52 -12.55 -13.38
N ALA A 330 3.70 -13.79 -13.81
CA ALA A 330 3.48 -14.20 -15.19
C ALA A 330 1.97 -14.21 -15.50
N ASN A 331 1.60 -13.90 -16.73
CA ASN A 331 0.23 -14.09 -17.22
C ASN A 331 0.23 -14.35 -18.73
N ALA A 332 -0.89 -14.87 -19.24
CA ALA A 332 -1.04 -15.18 -20.67
C ALA A 332 -0.90 -13.93 -21.57
N GLU A 333 -1.24 -12.73 -21.06
CA GLU A 333 -1.11 -11.46 -21.80
C GLU A 333 0.35 -11.14 -22.12
N ARG A 334 1.26 -11.28 -21.14
CA ARG A 334 2.71 -11.02 -21.31
C ARG A 334 3.35 -11.99 -22.29
N GLU A 335 3.02 -13.28 -22.16
CA GLU A 335 3.49 -14.30 -23.09
C GLU A 335 3.02 -13.99 -24.53
N GLN A 336 1.74 -13.64 -24.68
CA GLN A 336 1.17 -13.28 -25.98
C GLN A 336 1.80 -12.00 -26.54
N ALA A 337 2.15 -11.02 -25.70
CA ALA A 337 2.83 -9.81 -26.12
C ALA A 337 4.21 -10.12 -26.70
N ILE A 338 4.99 -11.00 -26.07
CA ILE A 338 6.28 -11.47 -26.60
C ILE A 338 6.07 -12.18 -27.95
N ARG A 339 5.10 -13.10 -28.03
CA ARG A 339 4.79 -13.81 -29.29
C ARG A 339 4.40 -12.86 -30.42
N ASN A 340 3.60 -11.84 -30.11
CA ASN A 340 3.18 -10.84 -31.08
C ASN A 340 4.35 -9.97 -31.56
N ALA A 341 5.21 -9.52 -30.65
CA ALA A 341 6.39 -8.72 -30.98
C ALA A 341 7.39 -9.46 -31.89
N LEU A 342 7.37 -10.80 -31.86
CA LEU A 342 8.29 -11.65 -32.63
C LEU A 342 7.74 -12.16 -33.96
N LYS A 343 6.50 -11.80 -34.35
CA LYS A 343 5.88 -12.30 -35.60
C LYS A 343 6.72 -11.98 -36.85
N ASP A 344 7.31 -10.78 -36.89
CA ASP A 344 8.09 -10.28 -38.03
C ASP A 344 9.59 -10.17 -37.71
N ALA A 345 10.04 -10.77 -36.60
CA ALA A 345 11.44 -10.71 -36.19
C ALA A 345 12.33 -11.57 -37.11
N ALA A 346 13.50 -11.05 -37.46
CA ALA A 346 14.52 -11.79 -38.21
C ALA A 346 14.97 -13.07 -37.49
N ALA A 347 15.69 -13.94 -38.20
CA ALA A 347 16.23 -15.18 -37.64
C ALA A 347 17.04 -14.91 -36.37
N ARG A 348 16.60 -15.51 -35.27
CA ARG A 348 17.16 -15.32 -33.93
C ARG A 348 18.34 -16.26 -33.72
N ARG A 349 19.43 -15.73 -33.16
CA ARG A 349 20.57 -16.54 -32.72
C ARG A 349 20.47 -16.74 -31.20
N PRO A 350 20.83 -17.91 -30.67
CA PRO A 350 20.86 -18.12 -29.23
C PRO A 350 21.77 -17.10 -28.54
N ALA A 351 21.40 -16.68 -27.33
CA ALA A 351 22.20 -15.74 -26.55
C ALA A 351 23.60 -16.28 -26.25
N LEU A 352 23.75 -17.60 -26.10
CA LEU A 352 25.01 -18.29 -25.83
C LEU A 352 25.13 -19.55 -26.69
N THR A 353 26.35 -19.94 -27.05
CA THR A 353 26.60 -21.26 -27.63
C THR A 353 26.38 -22.36 -26.60
N PRO A 354 26.24 -23.65 -27.01
CA PRO A 354 26.13 -24.77 -26.08
C PRO A 354 27.29 -24.85 -25.06
N GLU A 355 28.52 -24.56 -25.50
CA GLU A 355 29.73 -24.57 -24.67
C GLU A 355 29.69 -23.43 -23.65
N GLN A 356 29.35 -22.21 -24.11
CA GLN A 356 29.18 -21.05 -23.24
C GLN A 356 28.08 -21.29 -22.20
N TRP A 357 26.95 -21.88 -22.61
CA TRP A 357 25.86 -22.22 -21.69
C TRP A 357 26.30 -23.22 -20.62
N THR A 358 27.05 -24.23 -21.02
CA THR A 358 27.59 -25.24 -20.10
C THR A 358 28.55 -24.61 -19.09
N ALA A 359 29.47 -23.76 -19.55
CA ALA A 359 30.40 -23.03 -18.69
C ALA A 359 29.66 -22.10 -17.70
N LEU A 360 28.62 -21.38 -18.16
CA LEU A 360 27.83 -20.52 -17.31
C LEU A 360 27.07 -21.31 -16.23
N ARG A 361 26.49 -22.48 -16.58
CA ARG A 361 25.85 -23.36 -15.59
C ARG A 361 26.83 -23.93 -14.57
N ALA A 362 28.10 -24.06 -14.92
CA ALA A 362 29.16 -24.52 -14.04
C ALA A 362 29.76 -23.41 -13.16
N ILE A 363 29.31 -22.15 -13.26
CA ILE A 363 29.93 -20.99 -12.59
C ILE A 363 30.04 -21.13 -11.05
N CYS A 364 29.15 -21.91 -10.43
CA CYS A 364 29.12 -22.16 -8.98
C CYS A 364 29.88 -23.42 -8.54
N GLN A 365 30.29 -24.27 -9.48
CA GLN A 365 31.09 -25.46 -9.18
C GLN A 365 32.45 -25.02 -8.62
N LYS A 366 32.98 -25.80 -7.67
CA LYS A 366 34.33 -25.55 -7.16
C LYS A 366 35.30 -25.93 -8.26
N THR A 367 36.18 -24.99 -8.65
CA THR A 367 37.40 -25.35 -9.36
C THR A 367 38.24 -26.21 -8.42
N GLU A 368 38.61 -27.41 -8.87
CA GLU A 368 39.50 -28.32 -8.13
C GLU A 368 40.89 -27.72 -7.91
#